data_AF-A0A7J5YKY6-F1
#
_entry.id   AF-A0A7J5YKY6-F1
#
_cell.length_a   1.000
_cell.length_b   1.000
_cell.length_c   1.000
_cell.angle_alpha   90.00
_cell.angle_beta   90.00
_cell.angle_gamma   90.00
#
_symmetry.space_group_name_H-M   'P 1'
#
loop_
_entity.id
_entity.type
_entity.pdbx_description
1 polymer ?
#
loop_
_entity_poly.entity_id
_entity_poly.type
_entity_poly.pdbx_seq_one_letter_code
_entity_poly.pdbx_strand_id
1 'polypeptide(L)'
;MFHLFPTENDALALEKEDEEERNKTIESLKTALRTQPMRFVTRFIDLDGLTCILNFLKSMDYETTESQIHTSLIGCIKALMNNSQGRAHVLSHTESINIIAQSLATENIKTKVAVLEIMGAVCLVPADTRRSWRPCCTTNASPARGRGFRWTLINDLDRSTGRYRDEVNLKTAIMSFINAVLSQGAGETSLEFRIHLRYEFLMLGIQPVIDKLRSHENSTLDRHLDYFEMLRNEDELALSKRYESVHIDTKSATQVFDLIRKKMNHTDAHPHFMSVLHHCLLMPHKRSGNTVQYWLLLDRIVQQMVLQNDKGHDPDVAPLENFNVKNVVRMLVNENEVKQWKEQAEKMRKEHHELQQKFDKKERECDAKTQEKEDMMQTLNKMKEKLEKESTEHKNVKQHVSELTARLHELSLRLFLEVLRSPPAPPVVHASSAPISFCRAVPTSPASPRGHDASSASPTPPPGGPPPPPGRMPIGGIPPRREPPWDPP
;
A
#
# COMPACT_ATOMS: atom_id res chain seq x y z
N MET A 1 -63.43 52.93 38.70
CA MET A 1 -63.16 51.54 38.29
C MET A 1 -62.07 51.54 37.23
N PHE A 2 -60.84 51.91 37.61
CA PHE A 2 -59.65 51.92 36.76
C PHE A 2 -58.48 51.60 37.68
N HIS A 3 -57.86 50.43 37.48
CA HIS A 3 -56.59 49.90 38.03
C HIS A 3 -56.71 48.36 38.07
N LEU A 4 -56.66 47.72 36.90
CA LEU A 4 -56.64 46.24 36.77
C LEU A 4 -56.01 45.78 35.44
N PHE A 5 -55.01 46.52 34.97
CA PHE A 5 -54.04 46.02 34.00
C PHE A 5 -52.67 46.17 34.66
N PRO A 6 -51.90 45.08 34.86
CA PRO A 6 -50.53 45.19 35.32
C PRO A 6 -49.75 46.02 34.30
N THR A 7 -48.91 46.93 34.76
CA THR A 7 -48.02 47.65 33.84
C THR A 7 -46.95 46.71 33.32
N GLU A 8 -46.35 47.04 32.19
CA GLU A 8 -45.26 46.26 31.59
C GLU A 8 -44.09 46.08 32.57
N ASN A 9 -43.88 47.06 33.47
CA ASN A 9 -42.93 46.98 34.57
C ASN A 9 -43.32 45.97 35.68
N ASP A 10 -44.61 45.77 35.96
CA ASP A 10 -45.09 44.82 36.96
C ASP A 10 -44.92 43.37 36.46
N ALA A 11 -45.17 43.14 35.16
CA ALA A 11 -44.89 41.85 34.52
C ALA A 11 -43.39 41.53 34.50
N LEU A 12 -42.55 42.49 34.09
CA LEU A 12 -41.09 42.36 34.13
C LEU A 12 -40.50 42.25 35.54
N ALA A 13 -41.24 42.64 36.58
CA ALA A 13 -40.84 42.43 37.98
C ALA A 13 -41.14 40.99 38.42
N LEU A 14 -42.34 40.48 38.12
CA LEU A 14 -42.73 39.10 38.43
C LEU A 14 -41.85 38.07 37.71
N GLU A 15 -41.55 38.28 36.42
CA GLU A 15 -40.64 37.41 35.67
C GLU A 15 -39.24 37.33 36.32
N LYS A 16 -38.74 38.44 36.89
CA LYS A 16 -37.45 38.48 37.60
C LYS A 16 -37.49 37.81 38.96
N GLU A 17 -38.59 37.93 39.71
CA GLU A 17 -38.76 37.21 40.97
C GLU A 17 -38.77 35.68 40.74
N ASP A 18 -39.48 35.21 39.70
CA ASP A 18 -39.48 33.81 39.27
C ASP A 18 -38.07 33.34 38.85
N GLU A 19 -37.30 34.18 38.12
CA GLU A 19 -35.91 33.88 37.78
C GLU A 19 -34.98 33.76 39.00
N GLU A 20 -35.14 34.63 40.01
CA GLU A 20 -34.33 34.59 41.23
C GLU A 20 -34.65 33.35 42.08
N GLU A 21 -35.93 32.96 42.20
CA GLU A 21 -36.32 31.71 42.88
C GLU A 21 -35.82 30.47 42.13
N ARG A 22 -35.88 30.48 40.79
CA ARG A 22 -35.31 29.45 39.90
C ARG A 22 -33.79 29.33 40.11
N ASN A 23 -33.07 30.44 40.13
CA ASN A 23 -31.62 30.48 40.40
C ASN A 23 -31.28 29.93 41.80
N LYS A 24 -32.00 30.38 42.83
CA LYS A 24 -31.83 29.93 44.23
C LYS A 24 -32.07 28.43 44.39
N THR A 25 -33.05 27.88 43.69
CA THR A 25 -33.35 26.43 43.66
C THR A 25 -32.20 25.64 43.04
N ILE A 26 -31.67 26.10 41.91
CA ILE A 26 -30.55 25.45 41.20
C ILE A 26 -29.24 25.58 42.00
N GLU A 27 -29.00 26.71 42.66
CA GLU A 27 -27.85 26.91 43.56
C GLU A 27 -27.89 25.99 44.78
N SER A 28 -29.10 25.76 45.30
CA SER A 28 -29.36 24.79 46.38
C SER A 28 -29.08 23.36 45.91
N LEU A 29 -29.50 22.99 44.69
CA LEU A 29 -29.18 21.71 44.06
C LEU A 29 -27.68 21.52 43.84
N LYS A 30 -26.97 22.54 43.32
CA LYS A 30 -25.51 22.53 43.14
C LYS A 30 -24.79 22.26 44.46
N THR A 31 -25.24 22.94 45.52
CA THR A 31 -24.70 22.76 46.86
C THR A 31 -24.99 21.34 47.38
N ALA A 32 -26.22 20.85 47.23
CA ALA A 32 -26.61 19.51 47.66
C ALA A 32 -25.80 18.40 46.95
N LEU A 33 -25.62 18.48 45.61
CA LEU A 33 -24.81 17.53 44.85
C LEU A 33 -23.33 17.49 45.27
N ARG A 34 -22.84 18.54 45.92
CA ARG A 34 -21.47 18.64 46.44
C ARG A 34 -21.34 18.19 47.91
N THR A 35 -22.35 18.42 48.76
CA THR A 35 -22.23 18.25 50.22
C THR A 35 -23.06 17.10 50.79
N GLN A 36 -24.10 16.62 50.10
CA GLN A 36 -24.94 15.53 50.58
C GLN A 36 -24.23 14.17 50.41
N PRO A 37 -24.57 13.15 51.23
CA PRO A 37 -23.95 11.83 51.12
C PRO A 37 -24.29 11.16 49.79
N MET A 38 -23.44 10.21 49.36
CA MET A 38 -23.53 9.51 48.07
C MET A 38 -24.93 8.97 47.74
N ARG A 39 -25.74 8.58 48.75
CA ARG A 39 -27.14 8.14 48.56
C ARG A 39 -28.01 9.19 47.86
N PHE A 40 -27.78 10.49 48.11
CA PHE A 40 -28.46 11.57 47.40
C PHE A 40 -28.04 11.62 45.93
N VAL A 41 -26.74 11.47 45.65
CA VAL A 41 -26.18 11.47 44.29
C VAL A 41 -26.70 10.27 43.50
N THR A 42 -26.72 9.06 44.09
CA THR A 42 -27.32 7.87 43.46
C THR A 42 -28.79 8.09 43.16
N ARG A 43 -29.59 8.54 44.15
CA ARG A 43 -31.02 8.83 43.93
C ARG A 43 -31.27 9.90 42.86
N PHE A 44 -30.39 10.90 42.74
CA PHE A 44 -30.48 11.92 41.69
C PHE A 44 -30.22 11.32 40.29
N ILE A 45 -29.27 10.38 40.19
CA ILE A 45 -28.99 9.62 38.96
C ILE A 45 -30.17 8.70 38.61
N ASP A 46 -30.68 7.94 39.59
CA ASP A 46 -31.81 7.02 39.44
C ASP A 46 -33.13 7.71 39.00
N LEU A 47 -33.22 9.02 39.19
CA LEU A 47 -34.35 9.87 38.78
C LEU A 47 -34.08 10.66 37.49
N ASP A 48 -33.11 10.24 36.67
CA ASP A 48 -32.72 10.89 35.41
C ASP A 48 -32.34 12.38 35.54
N GLY A 49 -31.90 12.80 36.74
CA GLY A 49 -31.63 14.20 37.05
C GLY A 49 -30.56 14.83 36.15
N LEU A 50 -29.57 14.05 35.69
CA LEU A 50 -28.60 14.50 34.69
C LEU A 50 -29.28 14.81 33.35
N THR A 51 -30.15 13.92 32.87
CA THR A 51 -30.89 14.07 31.61
C THR A 51 -31.77 15.32 31.64
N CYS A 52 -32.40 15.61 32.80
CA CYS A 52 -33.15 16.85 33.01
C CYS A 52 -32.26 18.11 32.89
N ILE A 53 -31.10 18.14 33.56
CA ILE A 53 -30.14 19.26 33.44
C ILE A 53 -29.67 19.44 31.99
N LEU A 54 -29.31 18.35 31.31
CA LEU A 54 -28.81 18.39 29.93
C LEU A 54 -29.88 18.86 28.94
N ASN A 55 -31.14 18.44 29.12
CA ASN A 55 -32.26 18.93 28.31
C ASN A 55 -32.54 20.41 28.57
N PHE A 56 -32.49 20.87 29.82
CA PHE A 56 -32.63 22.29 30.13
C PHE A 56 -31.51 23.11 29.47
N LEU A 57 -30.24 22.70 29.60
CA LEU A 57 -29.10 23.35 28.94
C LEU A 57 -29.25 23.43 27.41
N LYS A 58 -29.87 22.43 26.78
CA LYS A 58 -30.19 22.43 25.33
C LYS A 58 -31.32 23.40 24.95
N SER A 59 -32.23 23.72 25.88
CA SER A 59 -33.44 24.50 25.61
C SER A 59 -33.46 25.88 26.26
N MET A 60 -32.31 26.39 26.73
CA MET A 60 -32.21 27.74 27.28
C MET A 60 -32.35 28.78 26.17
N ASP A 61 -33.05 29.86 26.48
CA ASP A 61 -33.00 31.11 25.74
C ASP A 61 -31.68 31.86 25.98
N TYR A 62 -31.47 32.96 25.27
CA TYR A 62 -30.24 33.76 25.35
C TYR A 62 -30.04 34.42 26.73
N GLU A 63 -31.11 34.89 27.38
CA GLU A 63 -31.03 35.60 28.66
C GLU A 63 -30.70 34.61 29.79
N THR A 64 -31.39 33.46 29.84
CA THR A 64 -31.05 32.36 30.76
C THR A 64 -29.62 31.85 30.51
N THR A 65 -29.15 31.81 29.26
CA THR A 65 -27.78 31.37 28.90
C THR A 65 -26.70 32.29 29.47
N GLU A 66 -26.91 33.61 29.49
CA GLU A 66 -25.97 34.57 30.07
C GLU A 66 -26.12 34.74 31.59
N SER A 67 -27.26 34.33 32.14
CA SER A 67 -27.57 34.40 33.57
C SER A 67 -26.68 33.51 34.46
N GLN A 68 -26.85 33.66 35.78
CA GLN A 68 -26.20 32.79 36.77
C GLN A 68 -26.75 31.35 36.75
N ILE A 69 -27.98 31.13 36.27
CA ILE A 69 -28.63 29.81 36.21
C ILE A 69 -27.76 28.85 35.40
N HIS A 70 -27.28 29.29 34.24
CA HIS A 70 -26.38 28.50 33.40
C HIS A 70 -25.07 28.15 34.14
N THR A 71 -24.43 29.12 34.80
CA THR A 71 -23.23 28.86 35.62
C THR A 71 -23.50 27.82 36.71
N SER A 72 -24.67 27.90 37.37
CA SER A 72 -25.03 27.00 38.46
C SER A 72 -25.38 25.59 37.97
N LEU A 73 -25.99 25.43 36.80
CA LEU A 73 -26.22 24.14 36.14
C LEU A 73 -24.92 23.44 35.74
N ILE A 74 -23.98 24.17 35.13
CA ILE A 74 -22.63 23.62 34.87
C ILE A 74 -21.93 23.27 36.19
N GLY A 75 -22.14 24.07 37.24
CA GLY A 75 -21.72 23.76 38.60
C GLY A 75 -22.30 22.47 39.17
N CYS A 76 -23.57 22.15 38.91
CA CYS A 76 -24.20 20.87 39.27
C CYS A 76 -23.48 19.69 38.59
N ILE A 77 -23.18 19.81 37.29
CA ILE A 77 -22.44 18.78 36.55
C ILE A 77 -21.01 18.65 37.10
N LYS A 78 -20.32 19.75 37.40
CA LYS A 78 -18.98 19.73 38.03
C LYS A 78 -19.00 19.00 39.38
N ALA A 79 -20.01 19.25 40.22
CA ALA A 79 -20.20 18.55 41.49
C ALA A 79 -20.48 17.05 41.30
N LEU A 80 -21.32 16.70 40.32
CA LEU A 80 -21.62 15.31 39.97
C LEU A 80 -20.37 14.54 39.52
N MET A 81 -19.50 15.16 38.71
CA MET A 81 -18.26 14.56 38.19
C MET A 81 -17.13 14.40 39.22
N ASN A 82 -17.21 15.12 40.35
CA ASN A 82 -16.30 14.91 41.48
C ASN A 82 -16.52 13.52 42.13
N ASN A 83 -17.71 12.94 41.97
CA ASN A 83 -18.06 11.60 42.44
C ASN A 83 -17.72 10.53 41.39
N SER A 84 -17.26 9.34 41.81
CA SER A 84 -16.91 8.26 40.88
C SER A 84 -18.13 7.74 40.09
N GLN A 85 -19.27 7.55 40.76
CA GLN A 85 -20.54 7.14 40.13
C GLN A 85 -21.10 8.23 39.21
N GLY A 86 -21.15 9.48 39.68
CA GLY A 86 -21.60 10.61 38.87
C GLY A 86 -20.73 10.85 37.63
N ARG A 87 -19.41 10.74 37.76
CA ARG A 87 -18.48 10.79 36.61
C ARG A 87 -18.73 9.66 35.61
N ALA A 88 -18.96 8.43 36.07
CA ALA A 88 -19.28 7.31 35.18
C ALA A 88 -20.60 7.58 34.42
N HIS A 89 -21.63 8.08 35.10
CA HIS A 89 -22.92 8.40 34.49
C HIS A 89 -22.88 9.59 33.51
N VAL A 90 -22.06 10.62 33.79
CA VAL A 90 -21.84 11.71 32.84
C VAL A 90 -21.11 11.19 31.60
N LEU A 91 -20.06 10.38 31.77
CA LEU A 91 -19.27 9.83 30.66
C LEU A 91 -19.97 8.70 29.87
N SER A 92 -21.06 8.13 30.39
CA SER A 92 -21.87 7.14 29.67
C SER A 92 -22.88 7.78 28.72
N HIS A 93 -23.36 8.98 29.05
CA HIS A 93 -24.41 9.67 28.30
C HIS A 93 -23.87 10.33 27.03
N THR A 94 -24.29 9.87 25.86
CA THR A 94 -23.69 10.15 24.54
C THR A 94 -23.56 11.63 24.17
N GLU A 95 -24.46 12.49 24.65
CA GLU A 95 -24.47 13.92 24.31
C GLU A 95 -23.92 14.84 25.40
N SER A 96 -23.58 14.31 26.59
CA SER A 96 -23.30 15.14 27.78
C SER A 96 -22.12 16.10 27.53
N ILE A 97 -21.01 15.56 27.03
CA ILE A 97 -19.79 16.30 26.71
C ILE A 97 -20.04 17.33 25.60
N ASN A 98 -20.98 17.04 24.68
CA ASN A 98 -21.27 17.93 23.56
C ASN A 98 -22.06 19.16 24.03
N ILE A 99 -23.06 18.93 24.88
CA ILE A 99 -23.87 20.00 25.50
C ILE A 99 -22.98 20.87 26.40
N ILE A 100 -22.16 20.25 27.26
CA ILE A 100 -21.19 20.97 28.11
C ILE A 100 -20.20 21.79 27.28
N ALA A 101 -19.71 21.26 26.14
CA ALA A 101 -18.81 22.02 25.26
C ALA A 101 -19.52 23.15 24.50
N GLN A 102 -20.81 23.01 24.16
CA GLN A 102 -21.62 24.07 23.56
C GLN A 102 -21.83 25.24 24.54
N SER A 103 -21.93 24.97 25.84
CA SER A 103 -21.98 26.00 26.90
C SER A 103 -20.78 26.95 26.93
N LEU A 104 -19.68 26.68 26.20
CA LEU A 104 -18.58 27.63 26.03
C LEU A 104 -18.95 28.85 25.17
N ALA A 105 -20.05 28.79 24.41
CA ALA A 105 -20.49 29.87 23.51
C ALA A 105 -21.08 31.11 24.23
N THR A 106 -21.39 31.01 25.53
CA THR A 106 -21.82 32.13 26.39
C THR A 106 -20.76 33.24 26.47
N GLU A 107 -21.13 34.45 26.89
CA GLU A 107 -20.19 35.52 27.27
C GLU A 107 -19.84 35.49 28.78
N ASN A 108 -20.46 34.62 29.57
CA ASN A 108 -20.22 34.48 31.00
C ASN A 108 -18.93 33.70 31.31
N ILE A 109 -17.89 34.46 31.69
CA ILE A 109 -16.53 33.98 32.02
C ILE A 109 -16.53 32.85 33.07
N LYS A 110 -17.39 32.92 34.10
CA LYS A 110 -17.46 31.89 35.15
C LYS A 110 -17.96 30.55 34.60
N THR A 111 -18.93 30.60 33.69
CA THR A 111 -19.42 29.41 32.98
C THR A 111 -18.32 28.83 32.09
N LYS A 112 -17.60 29.66 31.32
CA LYS A 112 -16.48 29.20 30.48
C LYS A 112 -15.40 28.48 31.29
N VAL A 113 -14.96 29.05 32.41
CA VAL A 113 -13.96 28.42 33.30
C VAL A 113 -14.46 27.06 33.78
N ALA A 114 -15.70 26.97 34.28
CA ALA A 114 -16.25 25.71 34.78
C ALA A 114 -16.39 24.64 33.69
N VAL A 115 -16.76 25.02 32.47
CA VAL A 115 -16.77 24.14 31.28
C VAL A 115 -15.37 23.62 30.96
N LEU A 116 -14.37 24.50 30.90
CA LEU A 116 -12.98 24.14 30.58
C LEU A 116 -12.35 23.23 31.64
N GLU A 117 -12.62 23.46 32.92
CA GLU A 117 -12.18 22.58 34.01
C GLU A 117 -12.81 21.18 33.89
N ILE A 118 -14.11 21.09 33.59
CA ILE A 118 -14.78 19.81 33.32
C ILE A 118 -14.12 19.10 32.14
N MET A 119 -13.96 19.79 31.02
CA MET A 119 -13.44 19.19 29.79
C MET A 119 -11.96 18.78 29.93
N GLY A 120 -11.14 19.57 30.63
CA GLY A 120 -9.76 19.21 30.95
C GLY A 120 -9.68 17.97 31.85
N ALA A 121 -10.55 17.87 32.86
CA ALA A 121 -10.67 16.68 33.69
C ALA A 121 -11.10 15.43 32.88
N VAL A 122 -11.97 15.58 31.87
CA VAL A 122 -12.36 14.48 30.96
C VAL A 122 -11.17 13.99 30.13
N CYS A 123 -10.31 14.89 29.64
CA CYS A 123 -9.09 14.51 28.93
C CYS A 123 -8.15 13.64 29.79
N LEU A 124 -8.03 13.97 31.08
CA LEU A 124 -7.17 13.30 32.06
C LEU A 124 -7.66 11.92 32.55
N VAL A 125 -8.89 11.50 32.24
CA VAL A 125 -9.39 10.18 32.68
C VAL A 125 -8.63 9.05 31.98
N PRO A 126 -8.03 8.06 32.68
CA PRO A 126 -7.23 6.99 32.05
C PRO A 126 -7.99 6.12 31.04
N ALA A 127 -7.25 5.47 30.12
CA ALA A 127 -7.83 4.69 29.03
C ALA A 127 -8.50 3.38 29.45
N ASP A 128 -8.18 2.85 30.63
CA ASP A 128 -8.63 1.51 31.05
C ASP A 128 -10.09 1.51 31.50
N THR A 129 -10.50 2.53 32.25
CA THR A 129 -11.92 2.79 32.56
C THR A 129 -12.72 3.18 31.32
N ARG A 130 -12.08 3.79 30.30
CA ARG A 130 -12.73 4.09 29.01
C ARG A 130 -13.12 2.83 28.22
N ARG A 131 -12.67 1.61 28.56
CA ARG A 131 -12.98 0.39 27.76
C ARG A 131 -14.48 0.07 27.69
N SER A 132 -15.26 0.40 28.73
CA SER A 132 -16.73 0.27 28.75
C SER A 132 -17.46 1.44 28.07
N TRP A 133 -16.81 2.59 27.98
CA TRP A 133 -17.41 3.87 27.53
C TRP A 133 -16.77 4.39 26.24
N ARG A 134 -16.11 3.50 25.48
CA ARG A 134 -15.48 3.79 24.19
C ARG A 134 -16.42 4.48 23.20
N PRO A 135 -17.73 4.19 23.14
CA PRO A 135 -18.64 4.99 22.32
C PRO A 135 -18.56 6.48 22.72
N CYS A 136 -19.00 6.91 23.90
CA CYS A 136 -19.09 8.35 24.21
C CYS A 136 -17.74 9.11 24.14
N CYS A 137 -16.61 8.49 24.46
CA CYS A 137 -15.29 9.14 24.38
C CYS A 137 -14.62 9.05 22.99
N THR A 138 -15.13 8.24 22.06
CA THR A 138 -14.49 7.92 20.77
C THR A 138 -15.47 7.99 19.58
N THR A 139 -16.76 8.24 19.79
CA THR A 139 -17.69 8.64 18.73
C THR A 139 -17.44 10.10 18.40
N ASN A 140 -16.77 10.34 17.27
CA ASN A 140 -17.20 11.13 16.10
C ASN A 140 -17.95 12.47 16.27
N ALA A 141 -18.15 13.00 17.48
CA ALA A 141 -19.20 13.99 17.74
C ALA A 141 -18.88 15.01 18.83
N SER A 142 -17.68 14.99 19.44
CA SER A 142 -17.32 16.02 20.42
C SER A 142 -17.01 17.35 19.71
N PRO A 143 -17.87 18.39 19.80
CA PRO A 143 -17.62 19.67 19.11
C PRO A 143 -16.35 20.35 19.63
N ALA A 144 -15.90 19.97 20.84
CA ALA A 144 -14.60 20.28 21.43
C ALA A 144 -13.37 19.97 20.55
N ARG A 145 -13.54 19.11 19.53
CA ARG A 145 -12.48 18.70 18.59
C ARG A 145 -12.58 19.39 17.22
N GLY A 146 -13.57 20.26 17.01
CA GLY A 146 -13.70 21.00 15.75
C GLY A 146 -12.79 22.22 15.68
N ARG A 147 -12.31 22.56 14.47
CA ARG A 147 -11.63 23.84 14.16
C ARG A 147 -12.38 25.06 14.70
N GLY A 148 -13.71 25.08 14.61
CA GLY A 148 -14.52 26.18 15.11
C GLY A 148 -14.43 26.35 16.63
N PHE A 149 -14.35 25.26 17.39
CA PHE A 149 -14.16 25.32 18.84
C PHE A 149 -12.74 25.77 19.20
N ARG A 150 -11.71 25.26 18.50
CA ARG A 150 -10.32 25.73 18.67
C ARG A 150 -10.15 27.20 18.30
N TRP A 151 -10.86 27.69 17.27
CA TRP A 151 -10.96 29.12 16.96
C TRP A 151 -11.53 29.93 18.13
N THR A 152 -12.67 29.51 18.69
CA THR A 152 -13.29 30.18 19.86
C THR A 152 -12.33 30.23 21.05
N LEU A 153 -11.59 29.15 21.34
CA LEU A 153 -10.59 29.14 22.41
C LEU A 153 -9.47 30.17 22.19
N ILE A 154 -8.90 30.25 20.99
CA ILE A 154 -7.82 31.21 20.70
C ILE A 154 -8.35 32.65 20.70
N ASN A 155 -9.57 32.86 20.19
CA ASN A 155 -10.25 34.15 20.27
C ASN A 155 -10.46 34.59 21.72
N ASP A 156 -11.00 33.74 22.60
CA ASP A 156 -11.20 34.03 24.02
C ASP A 156 -9.87 34.22 24.79
N LEU A 157 -8.80 33.55 24.35
CA LEU A 157 -7.46 33.66 24.92
C LEU A 157 -6.79 35.01 24.61
N ASP A 158 -6.94 35.51 23.36
CA ASP A 158 -6.42 36.82 22.96
C ASP A 158 -7.32 37.99 23.42
N ARG A 159 -8.63 37.74 23.58
CA ARG A 159 -9.63 38.77 23.89
C ARG A 159 -9.23 39.55 25.13
N SER A 160 -8.96 40.83 24.91
CA SER A 160 -8.52 41.77 25.95
C SER A 160 -9.50 42.95 26.10
N THR A 161 -10.73 42.79 25.59
CA THR A 161 -11.78 43.81 25.58
C THR A 161 -12.81 43.57 26.69
N GLY A 162 -13.26 44.65 27.32
CA GLY A 162 -14.25 44.59 28.41
C GLY A 162 -13.81 43.69 29.56
N ARG A 163 -14.72 42.83 30.03
CA ARG A 163 -14.53 41.95 31.21
C ARG A 163 -13.40 40.92 31.04
N TYR A 164 -12.94 40.66 29.81
CA TYR A 164 -11.91 39.67 29.51
C TYR A 164 -10.47 40.18 29.69
N ARG A 165 -10.27 41.50 29.81
CA ARG A 165 -8.94 42.12 29.88
C ARG A 165 -8.09 41.52 30.99
N ASP A 166 -8.63 41.51 32.21
CA ASP A 166 -7.89 41.21 33.44
C ASP A 166 -8.19 39.79 33.99
N GLU A 167 -9.01 38.99 33.29
CA GLU A 167 -9.43 37.64 33.72
C GLU A 167 -8.40 36.56 33.36
N VAL A 168 -7.28 36.59 34.09
CA VAL A 168 -6.20 35.58 34.01
C VAL A 168 -6.72 34.16 34.28
N ASN A 169 -7.76 34.01 35.10
CA ASN A 169 -8.36 32.70 35.42
C ASN A 169 -8.85 31.95 34.17
N LEU A 170 -9.51 32.67 33.24
CA LEU A 170 -9.97 32.08 31.98
C LEU A 170 -8.80 31.71 31.07
N LYS A 171 -7.81 32.61 30.94
CA LYS A 171 -6.59 32.38 30.15
C LYS A 171 -5.83 31.15 30.64
N THR A 172 -5.69 30.99 31.95
CA THR A 172 -5.11 29.81 32.60
C THR A 172 -5.94 28.55 32.37
N ALA A 173 -7.28 28.63 32.47
CA ALA A 173 -8.15 27.48 32.20
C ALA A 173 -8.08 27.02 30.73
N ILE A 174 -8.04 27.95 29.77
CA ILE A 174 -7.87 27.66 28.34
C ILE A 174 -6.50 27.00 28.09
N MET A 175 -5.40 27.56 28.61
CA MET A 175 -4.06 26.98 28.43
C MET A 175 -3.93 25.61 29.11
N SER A 176 -4.52 25.42 30.28
CA SER A 176 -4.59 24.12 30.97
C SER A 176 -5.36 23.09 30.14
N PHE A 177 -6.50 23.48 29.57
CA PHE A 177 -7.28 22.64 28.67
C PHE A 177 -6.53 22.27 27.38
N ILE A 178 -5.89 23.23 26.70
CA ILE A 178 -5.08 22.99 25.49
C ILE A 178 -3.96 21.98 25.79
N ASN A 179 -3.25 22.16 26.91
CA ASN A 179 -2.22 21.24 27.35
C ASN A 179 -2.77 19.84 27.67
N ALA A 180 -3.94 19.74 28.30
CA ALA A 180 -4.59 18.46 28.56
C ALA A 180 -4.99 17.75 27.25
N VAL A 181 -5.51 18.46 26.24
CA VAL A 181 -5.86 17.89 24.93
C VAL A 181 -4.64 17.41 24.15
N LEU A 182 -3.52 18.15 24.20
CA LEU A 182 -2.29 17.79 23.49
C LEU A 182 -1.53 16.63 24.14
N SER A 183 -1.59 16.51 25.47
CA SER A 183 -0.75 15.57 26.23
C SER A 183 -1.44 14.24 26.55
N GLN A 184 -2.78 14.19 26.48
CA GLN A 184 -3.58 13.06 26.98
C GLN A 184 -4.35 12.34 25.86
N GLY A 185 -4.72 11.09 26.12
CA GLY A 185 -5.55 10.31 25.21
C GLY A 185 -4.83 10.00 23.89
N ALA A 186 -5.38 10.47 22.76
CA ALA A 186 -4.72 10.27 21.47
C ALA A 186 -3.35 10.98 21.39
N GLY A 187 -3.19 12.11 22.08
CA GLY A 187 -1.94 12.86 22.16
C GLY A 187 -0.82 12.10 22.87
N GLU A 188 -1.15 11.35 23.92
CA GLU A 188 -0.20 10.46 24.60
C GLU A 188 0.36 9.40 23.62
N THR A 189 -0.52 8.80 22.81
CA THR A 189 -0.20 7.61 22.00
C THR A 189 0.35 7.89 20.59
N SER A 190 0.06 9.04 19.98
CA SER A 190 0.47 9.35 18.59
C SER A 190 1.13 10.72 18.50
N LEU A 191 2.39 10.72 18.04
CA LEU A 191 3.14 11.94 17.73
C LEU A 191 2.48 12.71 16.57
N GLU A 192 1.95 11.99 15.59
CA GLU A 192 1.30 12.53 14.39
C GLU A 192 0.09 13.39 14.79
N PHE A 193 -0.73 12.90 15.72
CA PHE A 193 -1.87 13.65 16.26
C PHE A 193 -1.43 14.89 17.06
N ARG A 194 -0.38 14.80 17.89
CA ARG A 194 0.16 15.97 18.61
C ARG A 194 0.69 17.05 17.66
N ILE A 195 1.44 16.64 16.64
CA ILE A 195 2.00 17.55 15.63
C ILE A 195 0.86 18.22 14.84
N HIS A 196 -0.15 17.45 14.40
CA HIS A 196 -1.33 17.98 13.72
C HIS A 196 -2.07 19.04 14.55
N LEU A 197 -2.49 18.71 15.78
CA LEU A 197 -3.21 19.65 16.63
C LEU A 197 -2.39 20.90 16.95
N ARG A 198 -1.09 20.76 17.21
CA ARG A 198 -0.22 21.90 17.50
C ARG A 198 0.01 22.77 16.26
N TYR A 199 0.16 22.17 15.09
CA TYR A 199 0.22 22.91 13.83
C TYR A 199 -1.06 23.72 13.61
N GLU A 200 -2.24 23.15 13.91
CA GLU A 200 -3.48 23.92 13.85
C GLU A 200 -3.47 25.12 14.81
N PHE A 201 -3.14 24.94 16.09
CA PHE A 201 -3.04 26.07 17.03
C PHE A 201 -2.03 27.14 16.60
N LEU A 202 -0.90 26.74 16.00
CA LEU A 202 0.07 27.68 15.42
C LEU A 202 -0.50 28.45 14.22
N MET A 203 -1.25 27.79 13.34
CA MET A 203 -1.95 28.42 12.22
C MET A 203 -3.11 29.33 12.65
N LEU A 204 -3.72 29.05 13.80
CA LEU A 204 -4.69 29.94 14.45
C LEU A 204 -4.03 31.16 15.13
N GLY A 205 -2.70 31.25 15.14
CA GLY A 205 -1.97 32.40 15.69
C GLY A 205 -1.74 32.35 17.20
N ILE A 206 -1.70 31.17 17.83
CA ILE A 206 -1.47 31.06 19.29
C ILE A 206 -0.15 31.69 19.76
N GLN A 207 0.90 31.75 18.93
CA GLN A 207 2.22 32.21 19.37
C GLN A 207 2.24 33.70 19.79
N PRO A 208 1.80 34.68 18.96
CA PRO A 208 1.60 36.06 19.41
C PRO A 208 0.74 36.21 20.67
N VAL A 209 -0.25 35.31 20.85
CA VAL A 209 -1.11 35.32 22.04
C VAL A 209 -0.32 34.85 23.27
N ILE A 210 0.48 33.78 23.17
CA ILE A 210 1.38 33.32 24.24
C ILE A 210 2.36 34.43 24.66
N ASP A 211 2.98 35.10 23.69
CA ASP A 211 3.94 36.18 23.95
C ASP A 211 3.29 37.33 24.74
N LYS A 212 2.03 37.64 24.44
CA LYS A 212 1.17 38.61 25.18
C LYS A 212 0.68 38.08 26.53
N LEU A 213 0.45 36.77 26.69
CA LEU A 213 0.05 36.18 27.97
C LEU A 213 1.16 36.28 29.02
N ARG A 214 2.43 36.15 28.63
CA ARG A 214 3.59 36.31 29.53
C ARG A 214 3.67 37.68 30.21
N SER A 215 2.97 38.71 29.70
CA SER A 215 2.89 40.03 30.36
C SER A 215 1.90 40.11 31.54
N HIS A 216 1.24 39.01 31.93
CA HIS A 216 0.22 38.99 32.99
C HIS A 216 0.77 38.57 34.37
N GLU A 217 2.08 38.34 34.48
CA GLU A 217 2.82 38.07 35.75
C GLU A 217 2.17 36.97 36.63
N ASN A 218 1.66 35.91 36.02
CA ASN A 218 0.94 34.84 36.73
C ASN A 218 1.68 33.50 36.65
N SER A 219 2.26 33.10 37.78
CA SER A 219 3.08 31.88 37.88
C SER A 219 2.36 30.58 37.51
N THR A 220 1.03 30.50 37.66
CA THR A 220 0.26 29.32 37.22
C THR A 220 0.08 29.29 35.71
N LEU A 221 -0.20 30.46 35.10
CA LEU A 221 -0.27 30.62 33.65
C LEU A 221 1.09 30.35 33.01
N ASP A 222 2.16 30.96 33.52
CA ASP A 222 3.52 30.80 32.98
C ASP A 222 3.95 29.33 32.97
N ARG A 223 3.66 28.56 34.03
CA ARG A 223 3.90 27.10 34.05
C ARG A 223 3.16 26.35 32.95
N HIS A 224 1.96 26.79 32.54
CA HIS A 224 1.24 26.21 31.41
C HIS A 224 1.78 26.66 30.04
N LEU A 225 2.34 27.88 29.93
CA LEU A 225 3.03 28.36 28.73
C LEU A 225 4.35 27.59 28.53
N ASP A 226 5.16 27.48 29.58
CA ASP A 226 6.43 26.75 29.58
C ASP A 226 6.22 25.26 29.27
N TYR A 227 5.15 24.65 29.80
CA TYR A 227 4.80 23.26 29.50
C TYR A 227 4.39 23.07 28.02
N PHE A 228 3.66 24.02 27.44
CA PHE A 228 3.30 24.00 26.02
C PHE A 228 4.55 24.10 25.12
N GLU A 229 5.48 25.00 25.45
CA GLU A 229 6.75 25.18 24.74
C GLU A 229 7.69 23.97 24.88
N MET A 230 7.80 23.40 26.08
CA MET A 230 8.57 22.17 26.33
C MET A 230 8.07 21.02 25.44
N LEU A 231 6.77 20.72 25.46
CA LEU A 231 6.19 19.67 24.62
C LEU A 231 6.32 19.98 23.12
N ARG A 232 6.26 21.25 22.72
CA ARG A 232 6.53 21.65 21.33
C ARG A 232 7.96 21.28 20.94
N ASN A 233 8.94 21.60 21.78
CA ASN A 233 10.35 21.32 21.51
C ASN A 233 10.65 19.82 21.50
N GLU A 234 10.01 19.03 22.37
CA GLU A 234 10.09 17.56 22.34
C GLU A 234 9.53 16.95 21.04
N ASP A 235 8.36 17.40 20.60
CA ASP A 235 7.74 16.93 19.36
C ASP A 235 8.52 17.38 18.12
N GLU A 236 9.09 18.60 18.12
CA GLU A 236 9.97 19.10 17.06
C GLU A 236 11.29 18.30 16.99
N LEU A 237 11.89 17.96 18.13
CA LEU A 237 13.07 17.11 18.23
C LEU A 237 12.77 15.67 17.78
N ALA A 238 11.59 15.13 18.10
CA ALA A 238 11.14 13.83 17.62
C ALA A 238 10.94 13.80 16.09
N LEU A 239 10.45 14.90 15.52
CA LEU A 239 10.31 15.07 14.07
C LEU A 239 11.69 15.21 13.39
N SER A 240 12.58 16.06 13.93
CA SER A 240 13.98 16.22 13.52
C SER A 240 14.70 14.87 13.39
N LYS A 241 14.62 14.02 14.42
CA LYS A 241 15.21 12.68 14.44
C LYS A 241 14.67 11.76 13.34
N ARG A 242 13.39 11.86 12.98
CA ARG A 242 12.75 11.05 11.92
C ARG A 242 13.17 11.43 10.50
N TYR A 243 13.73 12.62 10.29
CA TYR A 243 14.11 13.14 8.97
C TYR A 243 15.62 13.44 8.82
N GLU A 244 16.42 13.14 9.85
CA GLU A 244 17.87 13.38 9.88
C GLU A 244 18.23 14.84 9.58
N SER A 245 17.42 15.79 10.10
CA SER A 245 17.63 17.23 9.94
C SER A 245 17.80 17.90 11.31
N VAL A 246 18.73 18.85 11.41
CA VAL A 246 19.01 19.58 12.67
C VAL A 246 17.81 20.40 13.14
N HIS A 247 17.06 20.98 12.20
CA HIS A 247 15.81 21.70 12.43
C HIS A 247 14.89 21.50 11.21
N ILE A 248 13.58 21.68 11.41
CA ILE A 248 12.57 21.57 10.35
C ILE A 248 11.62 22.75 10.51
N ASP A 249 11.79 23.78 9.66
CA ASP A 249 10.83 24.88 9.62
C ASP A 249 9.56 24.42 8.88
N THR A 250 8.55 24.03 9.66
CA THR A 250 7.22 23.63 9.15
C THR A 250 6.42 24.79 8.57
N LYS A 251 6.88 26.05 8.72
CA LYS A 251 6.26 27.23 8.10
C LYS A 251 6.78 27.47 6.68
N SER A 252 7.95 26.94 6.32
CA SER A 252 8.53 27.09 4.99
C SER A 252 8.05 25.97 4.05
N ALA A 253 7.15 26.33 3.13
CA ALA A 253 6.65 25.40 2.11
C ALA A 253 7.79 24.74 1.30
N THR A 254 8.86 25.48 1.00
CA THR A 254 10.04 24.96 0.29
C THR A 254 10.79 23.90 1.10
N GLN A 255 11.04 24.15 2.40
CA GLN A 255 11.75 23.17 3.25
C GLN A 255 10.91 21.90 3.45
N VAL A 256 9.61 22.04 3.72
CA VAL A 256 8.69 20.90 3.84
C VAL A 256 8.66 20.10 2.53
N PHE A 257 8.60 20.78 1.38
CA PHE A 257 8.66 20.14 0.07
C PHE A 257 9.97 19.39 -0.19
N ASP A 258 11.12 20.00 0.11
CA ASP A 258 12.44 19.39 -0.10
C ASP A 258 12.63 18.15 0.79
N LEU A 259 12.13 18.16 2.04
CA LEU A 259 12.12 17.00 2.94
C LEU A 259 11.23 15.87 2.42
N ILE A 260 10.02 16.18 1.94
CA ILE A 260 9.14 15.18 1.31
C ILE A 260 9.81 14.63 0.05
N ARG A 261 10.37 15.47 -0.83
CA ARG A 261 11.08 15.02 -2.04
C ARG A 261 12.24 14.09 -1.68
N LYS A 262 13.09 14.47 -0.71
CA LYS A 262 14.23 13.63 -0.23
C LYS A 262 13.74 12.25 0.21
N LYS A 263 12.63 12.18 0.97
CA LYS A 263 12.06 10.93 1.49
C LYS A 263 11.35 10.08 0.44
N MET A 264 10.73 10.69 -0.56
CA MET A 264 10.00 9.99 -1.62
C MET A 264 10.90 9.55 -2.77
N ASN A 265 12.06 10.17 -2.96
CA ASN A 265 13.06 9.75 -3.95
C ASN A 265 13.45 8.27 -3.74
N HIS A 266 13.56 7.53 -4.84
CA HIS A 266 13.86 6.08 -4.87
C HIS A 266 12.79 5.17 -4.21
N THR A 267 11.56 5.65 -4.02
CA THR A 267 10.42 4.83 -3.59
C THR A 267 9.43 4.62 -4.74
N ASP A 268 8.70 3.50 -4.74
CA ASP A 268 7.59 3.24 -5.68
C ASP A 268 6.45 4.25 -5.56
N ALA A 269 6.41 5.03 -4.47
CA ALA A 269 5.45 6.11 -4.26
C ALA A 269 5.84 7.43 -4.96
N HIS A 270 7.07 7.55 -5.51
CA HIS A 270 7.53 8.76 -6.19
C HIS A 270 6.64 9.18 -7.39
N PRO A 271 6.21 8.28 -8.30
CA PRO A 271 5.33 8.65 -9.41
C PRO A 271 3.95 9.14 -8.93
N HIS A 272 3.44 8.54 -7.84
CA HIS A 272 2.18 8.97 -7.22
C HIS A 272 2.30 10.37 -6.60
N PHE A 273 3.41 10.67 -5.90
CA PHE A 273 3.70 12.00 -5.39
C PHE A 273 3.79 13.06 -6.51
N MET A 274 4.51 12.76 -7.60
CA MET A 274 4.59 13.65 -8.76
C MET A 274 3.21 13.87 -9.42
N SER A 275 2.37 12.84 -9.49
CA SER A 275 0.99 12.96 -9.95
C SER A 275 0.16 13.90 -9.05
N VAL A 276 0.25 13.77 -7.72
CA VAL A 276 -0.44 14.68 -6.77
C VAL A 276 0.00 16.13 -7.00
N LEU A 277 1.30 16.40 -7.12
CA LEU A 277 1.81 17.76 -7.40
C LEU A 277 1.28 18.32 -8.72
N HIS A 278 1.22 17.49 -9.77
CA HIS A 278 0.67 17.89 -11.05
C HIS A 278 -0.82 18.28 -10.94
N HIS A 279 -1.63 17.48 -10.24
CA HIS A 279 -3.04 17.79 -10.01
C HIS A 279 -3.22 19.04 -9.14
N CYS A 280 -2.36 19.28 -8.14
CA CYS A 280 -2.34 20.52 -7.36
C CYS A 280 -2.05 21.75 -8.24
N LEU A 281 -1.18 21.63 -9.26
CA LEU A 281 -0.89 22.71 -10.21
C LEU A 281 -2.06 22.97 -11.17
N LEU A 282 -2.85 21.94 -11.50
CA LEU A 282 -4.06 22.07 -12.32
C LEU A 282 -5.28 22.62 -11.55
N MET A 283 -5.25 22.68 -10.22
CA MET A 283 -6.39 23.17 -9.45
C MET A 283 -6.70 24.65 -9.75
N PRO A 284 -7.98 25.07 -9.74
CA PRO A 284 -8.36 26.44 -10.03
C PRO A 284 -7.66 27.43 -9.08
N HIS A 285 -6.93 28.39 -9.63
CA HIS A 285 -6.30 29.50 -8.88
C HIS A 285 -7.10 30.80 -9.01
N LYS A 286 -7.95 30.92 -10.04
CA LYS A 286 -8.86 32.07 -10.19
C LYS A 286 -9.87 32.08 -9.05
N ARG A 287 -10.28 33.29 -8.65
CA ARG A 287 -11.13 33.56 -7.47
C ARG A 287 -12.61 33.22 -7.71
N SER A 288 -12.88 31.99 -8.15
CA SER A 288 -14.19 31.35 -8.10
C SER A 288 -14.54 30.99 -6.66
N GLY A 289 -15.83 31.04 -6.28
CA GLY A 289 -16.26 30.81 -4.90
C GLY A 289 -15.84 29.44 -4.33
N ASN A 290 -15.73 28.42 -5.21
CA ASN A 290 -15.41 27.06 -4.80
C ASN A 290 -13.90 26.76 -4.74
N THR A 291 -13.03 27.67 -5.21
CA THR A 291 -11.57 27.45 -5.27
C THR A 291 -11.00 27.04 -3.90
N VAL A 292 -11.35 27.77 -2.84
CA VAL A 292 -10.90 27.48 -1.47
C VAL A 292 -11.42 26.12 -0.98
N GLN A 293 -12.62 25.72 -1.40
CA GLN A 293 -13.24 24.46 -0.96
C GLN A 293 -12.51 23.23 -1.52
N TYR A 294 -11.95 23.29 -2.72
CA TYR A 294 -11.12 22.20 -3.26
C TYR A 294 -9.82 21.99 -2.47
N TRP A 295 -9.13 23.08 -2.11
CA TRP A 295 -7.94 23.01 -1.25
C TRP A 295 -8.28 22.54 0.17
N LEU A 296 -9.41 22.99 0.74
CA LEU A 296 -9.89 22.50 2.03
C LEU A 296 -10.26 21.01 2.00
N LEU A 297 -10.83 20.51 0.90
CA LEU A 297 -11.13 19.09 0.74
C LEU A 297 -9.85 18.25 0.69
N LEU A 298 -8.85 18.69 -0.08
CA LEU A 298 -7.54 18.04 -0.14
C LEU A 298 -6.87 18.00 1.24
N ASP A 299 -6.90 19.11 1.98
CA ASP A 299 -6.42 19.23 3.35
C ASP A 299 -7.10 18.20 4.29
N ARG A 300 -8.43 18.03 4.23
CA ARG A 300 -9.14 17.00 5.03
C ARG A 300 -8.74 15.58 4.65
N ILE A 301 -8.63 15.26 3.36
CA ILE A 301 -8.27 13.93 2.89
C ILE A 301 -6.86 13.57 3.36
N VAL A 302 -5.89 14.48 3.22
CA VAL A 302 -4.50 14.28 3.66
C VAL A 302 -4.42 14.13 5.19
N GLN A 303 -5.15 14.95 5.96
CA GLN A 303 -5.25 14.79 7.41
C GLN A 303 -5.78 13.41 7.80
N GLN A 304 -6.88 12.97 7.20
CA GLN A 304 -7.48 11.67 7.50
C GLN A 304 -6.58 10.49 7.12
N MET A 305 -5.79 10.61 6.04
CA MET A 305 -4.74 9.65 5.66
C MET A 305 -3.59 9.55 6.67
N VAL A 306 -3.30 10.62 7.41
CA VAL A 306 -2.22 10.66 8.42
C VAL A 306 -2.71 10.29 9.82
N LEU A 307 -3.97 10.61 10.16
CA LEU A 307 -4.50 10.51 11.52
C LEU A 307 -5.32 9.24 11.81
N GLN A 308 -5.82 8.52 10.79
CA GLN A 308 -6.57 7.29 11.03
C GLN A 308 -5.70 6.18 11.63
N ASN A 309 -6.16 5.62 12.75
CA ASN A 309 -5.55 4.45 13.37
C ASN A 309 -5.92 3.13 12.64
N ASP A 310 -5.33 2.00 13.07
CA ASP A 310 -5.56 0.67 12.50
C ASP A 310 -7.03 0.19 12.48
N LYS A 311 -7.92 0.85 13.21
CA LYS A 311 -9.36 0.55 13.26
C LYS A 311 -10.18 1.45 12.33
N GLY A 312 -9.52 2.36 11.60
CA GLY A 312 -10.15 3.34 10.72
C GLY A 312 -10.83 4.49 11.46
N HIS A 313 -10.49 4.72 12.73
CA HIS A 313 -11.01 5.85 13.52
C HIS A 313 -10.04 7.02 13.49
N ASP A 314 -10.57 8.21 13.23
CA ASP A 314 -9.84 9.49 13.20
C ASP A 314 -10.07 10.26 14.53
N PRO A 315 -9.00 10.56 15.29
CA PRO A 315 -9.10 11.26 16.58
C PRO A 315 -9.42 12.77 16.50
N ASP A 316 -9.35 13.41 15.32
CA ASP A 316 -9.70 14.83 15.10
C ASP A 316 -11.06 15.04 14.41
N VAL A 317 -11.82 13.97 14.15
CA VAL A 317 -13.20 14.02 13.61
C VAL A 317 -13.29 14.84 12.32
N ALA A 318 -12.69 14.34 11.24
CA ALA A 318 -12.90 14.90 9.90
C ALA A 318 -14.37 14.72 9.43
N PRO A 319 -14.97 15.68 8.70
CA PRO A 319 -16.34 15.57 8.14
C PRO A 319 -16.55 14.46 7.10
N LEU A 320 -15.52 13.66 6.83
CA LEU A 320 -15.49 12.59 5.84
C LEU A 320 -15.85 11.26 6.51
N GLU A 321 -17.07 11.18 7.07
CA GLU A 321 -17.53 10.08 7.93
C GLU A 321 -17.39 8.68 7.29
N ASN A 322 -17.51 8.60 5.96
CA ASN A 322 -17.46 7.35 5.19
C ASN A 322 -16.08 7.02 4.58
N PHE A 323 -15.06 7.86 4.78
CA PHE A 323 -13.73 7.63 4.19
C PHE A 323 -12.85 6.80 5.13
N ASN A 324 -12.76 5.49 4.88
CA ASN A 324 -11.91 4.58 5.64
C ASN A 324 -10.64 4.26 4.83
N VAL A 325 -9.53 4.89 5.20
CA VAL A 325 -8.22 4.79 4.52
C VAL A 325 -7.76 3.34 4.44
N LYS A 326 -7.92 2.56 5.52
CA LYS A 326 -7.54 1.14 5.56
C LYS A 326 -8.32 0.28 4.56
N ASN A 327 -9.61 0.55 4.40
CA ASN A 327 -10.42 -0.13 3.38
C ASN A 327 -9.99 0.27 1.96
N VAL A 328 -9.73 1.55 1.71
CA VAL A 328 -9.25 2.06 0.40
C VAL A 328 -7.89 1.48 0.06
N VAL A 329 -6.92 1.52 0.98
CA VAL A 329 -5.59 0.93 0.79
C VAL A 329 -5.68 -0.57 0.53
N ARG A 330 -6.54 -1.32 1.26
CA ARG A 330 -6.76 -2.74 0.99
C ARG A 330 -7.33 -2.97 -0.42
N MET A 331 -8.26 -2.15 -0.90
CA MET A 331 -8.77 -2.27 -2.27
C MET A 331 -7.66 -2.03 -3.31
N LEU A 332 -6.82 -1.01 -3.12
CA LEU A 332 -5.69 -0.70 -4.01
C LEU A 332 -4.60 -1.80 -4.01
N VAL A 333 -4.29 -2.37 -2.84
CA VAL A 333 -3.35 -3.51 -2.74
C VAL A 333 -3.94 -4.74 -3.43
N ASN A 334 -5.21 -5.08 -3.17
CA ASN A 334 -5.88 -6.19 -3.84
C ASN A 334 -5.94 -6.00 -5.36
N GLU A 335 -6.15 -4.77 -5.85
CA GLU A 335 -6.14 -4.44 -7.28
C GLU A 335 -4.76 -4.66 -7.91
N ASN A 336 -3.69 -4.22 -7.22
CA ASN A 336 -2.31 -4.46 -7.63
C ASN A 336 -1.94 -5.96 -7.62
N GLU A 337 -2.33 -6.72 -6.58
CA GLU A 337 -2.14 -8.17 -6.53
C GLU A 337 -2.87 -8.86 -7.69
N VAL A 338 -4.16 -8.53 -7.92
CA VAL A 338 -4.94 -9.06 -9.04
C VAL A 338 -4.29 -8.72 -10.39
N LYS A 339 -3.69 -7.55 -10.54
CA LYS A 339 -2.94 -7.17 -11.73
C LYS A 339 -1.67 -8.02 -11.91
N GLN A 340 -0.88 -8.20 -10.86
CA GLN A 340 0.32 -9.06 -10.88
C GLN A 340 -0.05 -10.51 -11.23
N TRP A 341 -1.08 -11.08 -10.61
CA TRP A 341 -1.56 -12.44 -10.92
C TRP A 341 -2.05 -12.56 -12.37
N LYS A 342 -2.70 -11.54 -12.93
CA LYS A 342 -3.11 -11.51 -14.34
C LYS A 342 -1.89 -11.48 -15.28
N GLU A 343 -0.92 -10.62 -15.02
CA GLU A 343 0.31 -10.51 -15.83
C GLU A 343 1.14 -11.81 -15.77
N GLN A 344 1.25 -12.43 -14.59
CA GLN A 344 1.92 -13.73 -14.44
C GLN A 344 1.15 -14.86 -15.15
N ALA A 345 -0.18 -14.88 -15.07
CA ALA A 345 -1.00 -15.86 -15.80
C ALA A 345 -0.90 -15.68 -17.32
N GLU A 346 -0.84 -14.45 -17.84
CA GLU A 346 -0.56 -14.20 -19.25
C GLU A 346 0.83 -14.67 -19.68
N LYS A 347 1.85 -14.40 -18.86
CA LYS A 347 3.22 -14.86 -19.12
C LYS A 347 3.28 -16.39 -19.20
N MET A 348 2.72 -17.08 -18.21
CA MET A 348 2.63 -18.55 -18.20
C MET A 348 1.86 -19.10 -19.40
N ARG A 349 0.79 -18.42 -19.85
CA ARG A 349 0.05 -18.81 -21.07
C ARG A 349 0.88 -18.64 -22.33
N LYS A 350 1.65 -17.55 -22.46
CA LYS A 350 2.56 -17.31 -23.60
C LYS A 350 3.66 -18.38 -23.62
N GLU A 351 4.29 -18.65 -22.49
CA GLU A 351 5.32 -19.71 -22.35
C GLU A 351 4.77 -21.10 -22.65
N HIS A 352 3.56 -21.45 -22.16
CA HIS A 352 2.88 -22.70 -22.51
C HIS A 352 2.57 -22.78 -24.00
N HIS A 353 2.11 -21.70 -24.63
CA HIS A 353 1.78 -21.70 -26.05
C HIS A 353 3.05 -21.86 -26.92
N GLU A 354 4.15 -21.19 -26.57
CA GLU A 354 5.46 -21.40 -27.21
C GLU A 354 5.98 -22.83 -27.02
N LEU A 355 5.82 -23.42 -25.83
CA LEU A 355 6.27 -24.78 -25.55
C LEU A 355 5.43 -25.81 -26.30
N GLN A 356 4.11 -25.60 -26.39
CA GLN A 356 3.21 -26.41 -27.21
C GLN A 356 3.59 -26.35 -28.69
N GLN A 357 3.82 -25.16 -29.26
CA GLN A 357 4.28 -25.03 -30.64
C GLN A 357 5.62 -25.75 -30.90
N LYS A 358 6.54 -25.76 -29.92
CA LYS A 358 7.79 -26.51 -29.99
C LYS A 358 7.55 -28.03 -29.90
N PHE A 359 6.58 -28.47 -29.09
CA PHE A 359 6.18 -29.87 -28.97
C PHE A 359 5.53 -30.37 -30.26
N ASP A 360 4.50 -29.69 -30.78
CA ASP A 360 3.81 -30.03 -32.04
C ASP A 360 4.79 -30.09 -33.22
N LYS A 361 5.80 -29.21 -33.25
CA LYS A 361 6.87 -29.25 -34.26
C LYS A 361 7.75 -30.50 -34.10
N LYS A 362 8.09 -30.88 -32.86
CA LYS A 362 8.90 -32.07 -32.57
C LYS A 362 8.16 -33.38 -32.83
N GLU A 363 6.85 -33.40 -32.60
CA GLU A 363 5.95 -34.49 -32.96
C GLU A 363 5.97 -34.72 -34.48
N ARG A 364 5.72 -33.67 -35.29
CA ARG A 364 5.81 -33.76 -36.75
C ARG A 364 7.20 -34.17 -37.27
N GLU A 365 8.28 -33.69 -36.64
CA GLU A 365 9.65 -34.14 -36.94
C GLU A 365 9.88 -35.63 -36.59
N CYS A 366 9.18 -36.16 -35.60
CA CYS A 366 9.24 -37.57 -35.19
C CYS A 366 8.42 -38.46 -36.14
N ASP A 367 7.22 -38.02 -36.50
CA ASP A 367 6.34 -38.72 -37.45
C ASP A 367 7.01 -38.82 -38.83
N ALA A 368 7.57 -37.71 -39.34
CA ALA A 368 8.29 -37.68 -40.62
C ALA A 368 9.46 -38.68 -40.62
N LYS A 369 10.27 -38.73 -39.56
CA LYS A 369 11.37 -39.70 -39.41
C LYS A 369 10.88 -41.14 -39.28
N THR A 370 9.70 -41.34 -38.70
CA THR A 370 9.08 -42.67 -38.59
C THR A 370 8.62 -43.14 -39.97
N GLN A 371 7.99 -42.27 -40.76
CA GLN A 371 7.64 -42.56 -42.16
C GLN A 371 8.88 -42.83 -43.02
N GLU A 372 9.92 -41.98 -42.94
CA GLU A 372 11.20 -42.21 -43.65
C GLU A 372 11.83 -43.57 -43.31
N LYS A 373 11.76 -43.97 -42.03
CA LYS A 373 12.25 -45.28 -41.56
C LYS A 373 11.39 -46.43 -42.09
N GLU A 374 10.07 -46.28 -42.15
CA GLU A 374 9.17 -47.29 -42.72
C GLU A 374 9.40 -47.45 -44.23
N ASP A 375 9.50 -46.35 -44.97
CA ASP A 375 9.77 -46.36 -46.42
C ASP A 375 11.15 -46.97 -46.74
N MET A 376 12.16 -46.67 -45.92
CA MET A 376 13.49 -47.29 -46.00
C MET A 376 13.44 -48.78 -45.68
N MET A 377 12.68 -49.20 -44.67
CA MET A 377 12.49 -50.61 -44.31
C MET A 377 11.73 -51.39 -45.41
N GLN A 378 10.70 -50.81 -46.01
CA GLN A 378 10.02 -51.38 -47.18
C GLN A 378 10.99 -51.53 -48.37
N THR A 379 11.85 -50.54 -48.59
CA THR A 379 12.87 -50.57 -49.65
C THR A 379 13.91 -51.66 -49.40
N LEU A 380 14.39 -51.81 -48.17
CA LEU A 380 15.29 -52.89 -47.75
C LEU A 380 14.64 -54.27 -47.91
N ASN A 381 13.36 -54.44 -47.55
CA ASN A 381 12.63 -55.69 -47.76
C ASN A 381 12.53 -56.04 -49.26
N LYS A 382 12.19 -55.07 -50.12
CA LYS A 382 12.19 -55.26 -51.58
C LYS A 382 13.57 -55.62 -52.14
N MET A 383 14.65 -55.06 -51.58
CA MET A 383 16.02 -55.45 -51.97
C MET A 383 16.38 -56.86 -51.47
N LYS A 384 15.97 -57.23 -50.26
CA LYS A 384 16.15 -58.57 -49.70
C LYS A 384 15.44 -59.63 -50.55
N GLU A 385 14.18 -59.41 -50.93
CA GLU A 385 13.43 -60.30 -51.82
C GLU A 385 14.12 -60.49 -53.18
N LYS A 386 14.61 -59.39 -53.78
CA LYS A 386 15.41 -59.45 -55.01
C LYS A 386 16.71 -60.25 -54.84
N LEU A 387 17.43 -60.04 -53.73
CA LEU A 387 18.68 -60.73 -53.44
C LEU A 387 18.46 -62.23 -53.14
N GLU A 388 17.36 -62.60 -52.49
CA GLU A 388 16.94 -64.00 -52.31
C GLU A 388 16.56 -64.64 -53.65
N LYS A 389 15.91 -63.89 -54.55
CA LYS A 389 15.64 -64.34 -55.92
C LYS A 389 16.92 -64.54 -56.72
N GLU A 390 17.82 -63.56 -56.78
CA GLU A 390 19.13 -63.71 -57.43
C GLU A 390 19.97 -64.83 -56.80
N SER A 391 19.89 -65.04 -55.48
CA SER A 391 20.58 -66.13 -54.78
C SER A 391 20.03 -67.51 -55.16
N THR A 392 18.72 -67.65 -55.34
CA THR A 392 18.09 -68.90 -55.82
C THR A 392 18.38 -69.14 -57.31
N GLU A 393 18.31 -68.11 -58.15
CA GLU A 393 18.75 -68.18 -59.55
C GLU A 393 20.24 -68.57 -59.67
N HIS A 394 21.12 -67.97 -58.87
CA HIS A 394 22.54 -68.31 -58.83
C HIS A 394 22.78 -69.75 -58.34
N LYS A 395 22.01 -70.25 -57.36
CA LYS A 395 22.06 -71.67 -56.95
C LYS A 395 21.66 -72.59 -58.08
N ASN A 396 20.59 -72.27 -58.82
CA ASN A 396 20.11 -73.06 -59.95
C ASN A 396 21.15 -73.08 -61.10
N VAL A 397 21.73 -71.93 -61.44
CA VAL A 397 22.83 -71.81 -62.41
C VAL A 397 24.05 -72.61 -61.95
N LYS A 398 24.42 -72.54 -60.66
CA LYS A 398 25.53 -73.31 -60.10
C LYS A 398 25.28 -74.82 -60.14
N GLN A 399 24.04 -75.27 -59.96
CA GLN A 399 23.66 -76.67 -60.15
C GLN A 399 23.76 -77.09 -61.62
N HIS A 400 23.23 -76.30 -62.56
CA HIS A 400 23.39 -76.54 -64.00
C HIS A 400 24.87 -76.60 -64.43
N VAL A 401 25.72 -75.68 -63.95
CA VAL A 401 27.17 -75.71 -64.21
C VAL A 401 27.81 -76.97 -63.61
N SER A 402 27.40 -77.38 -62.41
CA SER A 402 27.89 -78.63 -61.79
C SER A 402 27.49 -79.87 -62.62
N GLU A 403 26.26 -79.92 -63.11
CA GLU A 403 25.76 -81.03 -63.94
C GLU A 403 26.47 -81.08 -65.31
N LEU A 404 26.64 -79.93 -65.97
CA LEU A 404 27.42 -79.83 -67.21
C LEU A 404 28.89 -80.25 -66.99
N THR A 405 29.48 -79.88 -65.85
CA THR A 405 30.85 -80.27 -65.47
C THR A 405 30.95 -81.78 -65.21
N ALA A 406 29.91 -82.40 -64.65
CA ALA A 406 29.83 -83.84 -64.44
C ALA A 406 29.68 -84.60 -65.77
N ARG A 407 28.82 -84.13 -66.68
CA ARG A 407 28.69 -84.68 -68.05
C ARG A 407 29.99 -84.55 -68.84
N LEU A 408 30.72 -83.44 -68.67
CA LEU A 408 32.03 -83.23 -69.29
C LEU A 408 33.11 -84.19 -68.72
N HIS A 409 33.08 -84.45 -67.42
CA HIS A 409 33.91 -85.51 -66.81
C HIS A 409 33.52 -86.90 -67.32
N GLU A 410 32.23 -87.22 -67.46
CA GLU A 410 31.78 -88.51 -67.98
C GLU A 410 32.27 -88.75 -69.41
N LEU A 411 32.15 -87.75 -70.28
CA LEU A 411 32.69 -87.81 -71.65
C LEU A 411 34.22 -87.94 -71.66
N SER A 412 34.92 -87.22 -70.79
CA SER A 412 36.37 -87.37 -70.62
C SER A 412 36.78 -88.76 -70.14
N LEU A 413 36.00 -89.38 -69.25
CA LEU A 413 36.25 -90.73 -68.74
C LEU A 413 36.00 -91.81 -69.81
N ARG A 414 34.97 -91.63 -70.65
CA ARG A 414 34.74 -92.51 -71.82
C ARG A 414 35.91 -92.45 -72.79
N LEU A 415 36.39 -91.26 -73.12
CA LEU A 415 37.55 -91.06 -74.00
C LEU A 415 38.84 -91.70 -73.41
N PHE A 416 39.00 -91.69 -72.08
CA PHE A 416 40.12 -92.32 -71.39
C PHE A 416 40.05 -93.86 -71.39
N LEU A 417 38.85 -94.43 -71.25
CA LEU A 417 38.63 -95.88 -71.23
C LEU A 417 38.79 -96.54 -72.61
N GLU A 418 38.61 -95.80 -73.70
CA GLU A 418 38.70 -96.33 -75.08
C GLU A 418 40.16 -96.50 -75.57
N VAL A 419 41.15 -95.97 -74.84
CA VAL A 419 42.58 -95.95 -75.22
C VAL A 419 43.37 -97.19 -74.72
N LEU A 420 42.83 -97.99 -73.79
CA LEU A 420 43.61 -98.97 -73.00
C LEU A 420 43.49 -100.45 -73.44
N ARG A 421 43.17 -100.76 -74.71
CA ARG A 421 43.05 -102.16 -75.18
C ARG A 421 43.45 -102.45 -76.64
N SER A 422 44.73 -102.24 -77.00
CA SER A 422 45.55 -103.20 -77.80
C SER A 422 47.01 -102.71 -78.06
N PRO A 423 48.01 -103.61 -78.19
CA PRO A 423 49.44 -103.29 -78.47
C PRO A 423 49.88 -103.74 -79.90
N PRO A 424 51.19 -103.68 -80.30
CA PRO A 424 52.11 -102.53 -80.34
C PRO A 424 52.87 -102.37 -81.70
N ALA A 425 53.61 -101.25 -81.87
CA ALA A 425 54.78 -101.05 -82.78
C ALA A 425 54.55 -100.94 -84.32
N PRO A 426 55.52 -100.40 -85.13
CA PRO A 426 56.47 -99.30 -84.90
C PRO A 426 56.46 -98.23 -86.06
N PRO A 427 57.58 -97.71 -86.67
CA PRO A 427 57.74 -96.27 -86.96
C PRO A 427 57.58 -95.87 -88.45
N VAL A 428 57.63 -94.55 -88.74
CA VAL A 428 58.13 -93.85 -89.97
C VAL A 428 57.63 -92.39 -89.93
N VAL A 429 58.42 -91.43 -89.43
CA VAL A 429 59.31 -90.44 -90.09
C VAL A 429 58.69 -89.41 -91.06
N HIS A 430 59.11 -88.15 -90.85
CA HIS A 430 59.12 -86.98 -91.75
C HIS A 430 57.79 -86.30 -92.14
N ALA A 431 57.73 -84.97 -92.34
CA ALA A 431 58.61 -83.87 -91.92
C ALA A 431 57.96 -82.50 -92.20
N SER A 432 58.35 -81.46 -91.44
CA SER A 432 58.26 -80.04 -91.83
C SER A 432 56.84 -79.43 -91.97
N SER A 433 56.63 -78.12 -91.87
CA SER A 433 57.55 -76.97 -91.72
C SER A 433 56.96 -75.89 -90.81
N ALA A 434 57.83 -75.06 -90.23
CA ALA A 434 57.47 -73.85 -89.48
C ALA A 434 57.17 -72.66 -90.43
N PRO A 435 57.38 -71.39 -90.01
CA PRO A 435 56.39 -70.51 -89.38
C PRO A 435 56.01 -69.35 -90.31
N ILE A 436 55.25 -68.35 -89.81
CA ILE A 436 55.51 -66.88 -89.91
C ILE A 436 54.30 -66.09 -89.39
N SER A 437 54.56 -64.85 -88.95
CA SER A 437 53.62 -63.96 -88.26
C SER A 437 53.15 -62.78 -89.15
N PHE A 438 52.14 -62.05 -88.64
CA PHE A 438 51.62 -60.74 -89.08
C PHE A 438 50.88 -60.63 -90.42
N CYS A 439 49.65 -60.09 -90.36
CA CYS A 439 49.45 -58.68 -90.74
C CYS A 439 48.16 -58.06 -90.16
N ARG A 440 48.06 -56.72 -90.27
CA ARG A 440 47.11 -55.82 -89.59
C ARG A 440 46.05 -55.27 -90.54
N ALA A 441 44.82 -55.03 -90.08
CA ALA A 441 43.87 -54.11 -90.73
C ALA A 441 42.87 -53.45 -89.74
N VAL A 442 42.61 -52.16 -89.97
CA VAL A 442 41.66 -51.19 -89.35
C VAL A 442 41.47 -50.14 -90.47
N PRO A 443 40.28 -49.57 -90.82
CA PRO A 443 39.31 -48.84 -89.96
C PRO A 443 37.81 -49.22 -90.27
N THR A 444 36.72 -48.61 -89.79
CA THR A 444 36.36 -47.19 -89.55
C THR A 444 35.27 -46.96 -88.47
N SER A 445 35.17 -45.71 -87.99
CA SER A 445 34.01 -45.12 -87.29
C SER A 445 33.29 -44.12 -88.24
N PRO A 446 32.14 -43.49 -87.92
CA PRO A 446 31.91 -42.57 -86.79
C PRO A 446 30.58 -42.91 -86.03
N ALA A 447 29.95 -42.10 -85.16
CA ALA A 447 30.12 -40.71 -84.76
C ALA A 447 29.68 -40.44 -83.28
N SER A 448 29.59 -39.16 -82.91
CA SER A 448 28.93 -38.57 -81.72
C SER A 448 28.29 -37.22 -82.18
N PRO A 449 27.49 -36.46 -81.40
CA PRO A 449 28.08 -35.58 -80.36
C PRO A 449 27.21 -35.16 -79.13
N ARG A 450 27.88 -35.12 -77.97
CA ARG A 450 27.95 -34.02 -76.96
C ARG A 450 26.76 -33.10 -76.61
N GLY A 451 26.54 -32.99 -75.29
CA GLY A 451 26.52 -31.74 -74.52
C GLY A 451 26.90 -32.05 -73.05
N HIS A 452 28.04 -31.57 -72.52
CA HIS A 452 28.19 -30.34 -71.72
C HIS A 452 27.40 -30.41 -70.38
N ASP A 453 27.99 -30.29 -69.17
CA ASP A 453 29.32 -29.78 -68.76
C ASP A 453 29.89 -30.43 -67.46
N ALA A 454 31.06 -29.94 -67.04
CA ALA A 454 31.86 -30.28 -65.84
C ALA A 454 31.09 -30.13 -64.49
N SER A 455 31.56 -30.62 -63.32
CA SER A 455 32.93 -30.48 -62.81
C SER A 455 33.26 -31.29 -61.54
N SER A 456 34.56 -31.59 -61.38
CA SER A 456 35.35 -31.76 -60.14
C SER A 456 34.85 -32.65 -58.98
N ALA A 457 35.70 -33.63 -58.62
CA ALA A 457 35.74 -34.19 -57.27
C ALA A 457 36.76 -33.44 -56.38
N SER A 458 36.39 -33.16 -55.13
CA SER A 458 37.29 -32.79 -54.03
C SER A 458 36.62 -33.08 -52.67
N PRO A 459 37.37 -33.31 -51.58
CA PRO A 459 36.85 -34.04 -50.41
C PRO A 459 36.14 -33.17 -49.35
N THR A 460 35.52 -33.88 -48.41
CA THR A 460 34.83 -33.45 -47.18
C THR A 460 35.53 -32.37 -46.33
N PRO A 461 34.75 -31.45 -45.72
CA PRO A 461 35.02 -30.91 -44.39
C PRO A 461 34.19 -31.65 -43.30
N PRO A 462 34.63 -31.67 -42.03
CA PRO A 462 33.88 -32.26 -40.92
C PRO A 462 32.69 -31.37 -40.48
N PRO A 463 31.67 -31.93 -39.78
CA PRO A 463 30.58 -31.14 -39.23
C PRO A 463 31.09 -30.19 -38.14
N GLY A 464 30.72 -28.90 -38.25
CA GLY A 464 31.02 -27.89 -37.24
C GLY A 464 30.31 -28.21 -35.91
N GLY A 465 31.04 -28.07 -34.81
CA GLY A 465 30.50 -28.23 -33.46
C GLY A 465 29.47 -27.15 -33.08
N PRO A 466 28.73 -27.34 -31.97
CA PRO A 466 27.75 -26.38 -31.50
C PRO A 466 28.40 -25.03 -31.12
N PRO A 467 27.67 -23.90 -31.20
CA PRO A 467 28.19 -22.60 -30.82
C PRO A 467 28.54 -22.56 -29.32
N PRO A 468 29.58 -21.80 -28.91
CA PRO A 468 29.95 -21.67 -27.50
C PRO A 468 28.85 -20.93 -26.71
N PRO A 469 28.67 -21.25 -25.41
CA PRO A 469 27.72 -20.55 -24.56
C PRO A 469 28.09 -19.07 -24.40
N PRO A 470 27.12 -18.16 -24.22
CA PRO A 470 27.39 -16.76 -23.95
C PRO A 470 28.33 -16.56 -22.75
N GLY A 471 29.31 -15.68 -22.92
CA GLY A 471 30.31 -15.41 -21.88
C GLY A 471 29.68 -14.92 -20.58
N ARG A 472 30.16 -15.45 -19.46
CA ARG A 472 29.89 -14.88 -18.13
C ARG A 472 30.39 -13.43 -18.10
N MET A 473 29.52 -12.49 -17.71
CA MET A 473 29.98 -11.17 -17.32
C MET A 473 30.97 -11.29 -16.14
N PRO A 474 32.04 -10.48 -16.09
CA PRO A 474 32.98 -10.54 -14.97
C PRO A 474 32.29 -10.17 -13.66
N ILE A 475 32.36 -11.05 -12.67
CA ILE A 475 32.11 -10.68 -11.27
C ILE A 475 33.35 -9.90 -10.80
N GLY A 476 33.30 -8.59 -10.97
CA GLY A 476 34.25 -7.62 -10.43
C GLY A 476 33.48 -6.46 -9.80
N GLY A 477 33.72 -6.05 -8.56
CA GLY A 477 34.66 -6.63 -7.60
C GLY A 477 34.35 -6.21 -6.18
N ILE A 478 35.11 -6.77 -5.23
CA ILE A 478 35.08 -6.40 -3.82
C ILE A 478 35.51 -4.93 -3.68
N PRO A 479 34.71 -4.03 -3.09
CA PRO A 479 35.22 -2.72 -2.68
C PRO A 479 36.16 -2.91 -1.47
N PRO A 480 37.35 -2.29 -1.46
CA PRO A 480 38.30 -2.48 -0.37
C PRO A 480 37.80 -1.87 0.94
N ARG A 481 38.03 -2.56 2.05
CA ARG A 481 37.99 -1.94 3.38
C ARG A 481 39.04 -0.83 3.44
N ARG A 482 38.68 0.31 4.03
CA ARG A 482 39.62 1.24 4.65
C ARG A 482 39.22 1.49 6.09
N GLU A 483 40.23 1.57 6.95
CA GLU A 483 40.13 1.69 8.40
C GLU A 483 40.11 3.17 8.83
N PRO A 484 39.56 3.50 10.00
CA PRO A 484 39.75 4.79 10.69
C PRO A 484 40.86 4.69 11.77
N PRO A 485 41.18 5.78 12.50
CA PRO A 485 41.37 7.18 12.10
C PRO A 485 42.78 7.69 12.53
N TRP A 486 43.13 8.93 12.19
CA TRP A 486 44.24 9.67 12.83
C TRP A 486 43.86 11.14 13.07
N ASP A 487 43.89 11.53 14.35
CA ASP A 487 44.01 12.90 14.89
C ASP A 487 45.49 13.13 15.33
N PRO A 488 45.96 14.32 15.79
CA PRO A 488 45.54 15.72 15.62
C PRO A 488 46.74 16.53 14.98
N PRO A 489 47.17 17.78 15.32
CA PRO A 489 47.05 18.59 16.57
C PRO A 489 45.93 19.63 16.56
#